data_AF-A0A9D1VZX7-F1
#
_entry.id   AF-A0A9D1VZX7-F1
#
_cell.length_a   1.000
_cell.length_b   1.000
_cell.length_c   1.000
_cell.angle_alpha   90.00
_cell.angle_beta   90.00
_cell.angle_gamma   90.00
#
_symmetry.space_group_name_H-M   'P 1'
#
loop_
_entity.id
_entity.type
_entity.pdbx_description
1 polymer ?
#
loop_
_entity_poly.entity_id
_entity_poly.type
_entity_poly.pdbx_seq_one_letter_code
_entity_poly.pdbx_strand_id
1 'polypeptide(L)'
;MKKEYESSSGADKVEAIARGEKEKRGEAEDRREEAGQEMNRLEEDKRREAEAAAARVAAAQERRAAKEEKQAAKEEKLAAKEEKRAAKEERAKGRRQPGFGGWLAAVVSLSVAVLALGAIVTVGYFDLDAARTGMEGGYREAVYEFSEHVESLDADLAKARLASGNYEMQKLLSDILVESELAEKCIEYFPVEERDAEQLTAFFNRTGSCARTFLYKLAAGGSLDEGEEEAIEYMYRTVRQLCEATPALVRSAEEGALEELVSPQGDFAAAFGELSAPTAEAPKRIQQGPFLQAGGQQEGAFLKDAPALSQREATARAEAYFRGHGVRQLHMTGKTEGRTPAYTFEFTDKAGREYTAQLTERGGYLLLLESYKACSAHNYDAENCTDIASAFLERCGYASVRPVWASEAGTDCCVTFVCEQEGVLCYPDRILVKVCEDAGIVTGVDARAYLANHAARELPEARLPQSRVEENAAARLTDSSVRPALIRADGREVLCYEVTGEYGGRRYFAYIDADSGETLELRVVVGTDRGEVIR
;
A
#
# COMPACT_ATOMS: atom_id res chain seq x y z
N MET A 1 10.13 -0.82 89.64
CA MET A 1 8.77 -0.94 90.23
C MET A 1 8.29 0.48 90.50
N LYS A 2 7.12 0.99 90.07
CA LYS A 2 5.97 0.49 89.28
C LYS A 2 5.67 1.59 88.19
N LYS A 3 5.05 1.38 87.02
CA LYS A 3 3.58 1.23 86.75
C LYS A 3 2.70 2.12 87.66
N GLU A 4 1.64 2.83 87.29
CA GLU A 4 0.91 3.15 86.04
C GLU A 4 -0.07 4.32 86.40
N TYR A 5 -0.96 4.91 85.58
CA TYR A 5 -1.54 4.59 84.25
C TYR A 5 -1.86 5.92 83.51
N GLU A 6 -2.22 5.86 82.22
CA GLU A 6 -2.65 6.99 81.37
C GLU A 6 -4.11 7.45 81.62
N SER A 7 -4.42 8.72 81.32
CA SER A 7 -5.80 9.20 81.17
C SER A 7 -5.98 10.13 79.96
N SER A 8 -6.03 9.55 78.76
CA SER A 8 -6.50 10.21 77.53
C SER A 8 -7.20 9.18 76.63
N SER A 9 -8.35 8.66 77.08
CA SER A 9 -9.12 7.68 76.32
C SER A 9 -10.62 7.88 76.58
N GLY A 10 -11.29 8.55 75.65
CA GLY A 10 -12.72 8.88 75.75
C GLY A 10 -13.17 9.69 74.56
N ALA A 11 -12.91 11.01 74.58
CA ALA A 11 -13.32 11.95 73.55
C ALA A 11 -12.86 11.55 72.14
N ASP A 12 -11.55 11.39 71.93
CA ASP A 12 -10.96 11.10 70.62
C ASP A 12 -11.48 9.79 69.99
N LYS A 13 -11.80 8.79 70.82
CA LYS A 13 -12.40 7.52 70.35
C LYS A 13 -13.86 7.70 69.92
N VAL A 14 -14.64 8.51 70.64
CA VAL A 14 -16.03 8.81 70.25
C VAL A 14 -16.05 9.63 68.96
N GLU A 15 -15.15 10.60 68.81
CA GLU A 15 -15.06 11.43 67.62
C GLU A 15 -14.57 10.64 66.38
N ALA A 16 -13.60 9.73 66.56
CA ALA A 16 -13.17 8.81 65.51
C ALA A 16 -14.28 7.83 65.07
N ILE A 17 -15.06 7.29 66.01
CA ILE A 17 -16.22 6.43 65.70
C ILE A 17 -17.29 7.23 64.94
N ALA A 18 -17.60 8.46 65.38
CA ALA A 18 -18.58 9.33 64.72
C ALA A 18 -18.13 9.76 63.30
N ARG A 19 -16.82 9.91 63.04
CA ARG A 19 -16.29 10.09 61.69
C ARG A 19 -16.46 8.83 60.84
N GLY A 20 -16.03 7.67 61.34
CA GLY A 20 -16.13 6.41 60.62
C GLY A 20 -17.57 5.98 60.32
N GLU A 21 -18.54 6.33 61.17
CA GLU A 21 -19.97 6.12 60.88
C GLU A 21 -20.52 7.10 59.83
N LYS A 22 -20.00 8.34 59.77
CA LYS A 22 -20.34 9.29 58.69
C LYS A 22 -19.76 8.87 57.34
N GLU A 23 -18.49 8.47 57.31
CA GLU A 23 -17.82 8.00 56.08
C GLU A 23 -18.52 6.75 55.53
N LYS A 24 -18.76 5.73 56.37
CA LYS A 24 -19.53 4.54 55.97
C LYS A 24 -20.95 4.82 55.52
N ARG A 25 -21.55 5.92 56.00
CA ARG A 25 -22.89 6.35 55.56
C ARG A 25 -22.85 7.06 54.21
N GLY A 26 -21.83 7.89 53.97
CA GLY A 26 -21.55 8.47 52.65
C GLY A 26 -21.29 7.38 51.60
N GLU A 27 -20.34 6.47 51.88
CA GLU A 27 -20.05 5.31 51.01
C GLU A 27 -21.25 4.39 50.75
N ALA A 28 -22.27 4.42 51.62
CA ALA A 28 -23.51 3.65 51.46
C ALA A 28 -24.63 4.43 50.74
N GLU A 29 -24.55 5.76 50.71
CA GLU A 29 -25.40 6.64 49.91
C GLU A 29 -24.84 6.70 48.47
N ASP A 30 -23.53 6.88 48.27
CA ASP A 30 -22.87 6.86 46.95
C ASP A 30 -23.12 5.55 46.18
N ARG A 31 -22.91 4.39 46.83
CA ARG A 31 -23.22 3.07 46.23
C ARG A 31 -24.71 2.85 45.92
N ARG A 32 -25.62 3.59 46.56
CA ARG A 32 -27.05 3.56 46.22
C ARG A 32 -27.36 4.44 45.03
N GLU A 33 -26.67 5.57 44.88
CA GLU A 33 -26.79 6.41 43.69
C GLU A 33 -26.20 5.70 42.46
N GLU A 34 -25.02 5.07 42.57
CA GLU A 34 -24.41 4.27 41.50
C GLU A 34 -25.33 3.12 41.06
N ALA A 35 -25.85 2.32 42.01
CA ALA A 35 -26.81 1.25 41.70
C ALA A 35 -28.13 1.77 41.08
N GLY A 36 -28.56 2.98 41.46
CA GLY A 36 -29.71 3.66 40.85
C GLY A 36 -29.44 4.11 39.41
N GLN A 37 -28.23 4.62 39.13
CA GLN A 37 -27.80 4.99 37.78
C GLN A 37 -27.63 3.76 36.88
N GLU A 38 -27.08 2.66 37.40
CA GLU A 38 -26.92 1.40 36.67
C GLU A 38 -28.29 0.78 36.32
N MET A 39 -29.23 0.75 37.28
CA MET A 39 -30.62 0.36 37.03
C MET A 39 -31.28 1.19 35.92
N ASN A 40 -31.13 2.53 35.96
CA ASN A 40 -31.69 3.39 34.92
C ASN A 40 -31.10 3.12 33.54
N ARG A 41 -29.78 2.89 33.42
CA ARG A 41 -29.14 2.50 32.14
C ARG A 41 -29.70 1.17 31.62
N LEU A 42 -29.83 0.17 32.50
CA LEU A 42 -30.40 -1.13 32.15
C LEU A 42 -31.89 -1.05 31.73
N GLU A 43 -32.66 -0.11 32.26
CA GLU A 43 -34.03 0.15 31.81
C GLU A 43 -34.07 0.88 30.46
N GLU A 44 -33.18 1.84 30.21
CA GLU A 44 -33.07 2.50 28.90
C GLU A 44 -32.63 1.53 27.79
N ASP A 45 -31.65 0.67 28.04
CA ASP A 45 -31.19 -0.31 27.06
C ASP A 45 -32.26 -1.37 26.75
N LYS A 46 -32.98 -1.86 27.77
CA LYS A 46 -34.16 -2.72 27.55
C LYS A 46 -35.25 -2.02 26.74
N ARG A 47 -35.45 -0.71 26.92
CA ARG A 47 -36.41 0.07 26.12
C ARG A 47 -35.95 0.19 24.67
N ARG A 48 -34.66 0.46 24.43
CA ARG A 48 -34.05 0.49 23.09
C ARG A 48 -34.15 -0.87 22.38
N GLU A 49 -33.89 -1.97 23.09
CA GLU A 49 -34.08 -3.32 22.53
C GLU A 49 -35.55 -3.60 22.17
N ALA A 50 -36.49 -3.21 23.04
CA ALA A 50 -37.92 -3.37 22.77
C ALA A 50 -38.40 -2.52 21.58
N GLU A 51 -37.94 -1.26 21.48
CA GLU A 51 -38.22 -0.36 20.35
C GLU A 51 -37.62 -0.92 19.04
N ALA A 52 -36.38 -1.43 19.07
CA ALA A 52 -35.73 -2.07 17.93
C ALA A 52 -36.41 -3.38 17.51
N ALA A 53 -36.89 -4.18 18.45
CA ALA A 53 -37.67 -5.39 18.18
C ALA A 53 -39.03 -5.05 17.54
N ALA A 54 -39.73 -4.03 18.05
CA ALA A 54 -40.98 -3.55 17.46
C ALA A 54 -40.79 -3.03 16.03
N ALA A 55 -39.73 -2.25 15.78
CA ALA A 55 -39.38 -1.77 14.44
C ALA A 55 -39.09 -2.92 13.45
N ARG A 56 -38.38 -3.97 13.90
CA ARG A 56 -38.13 -5.19 13.09
C ARG A 56 -39.43 -5.93 12.74
N VAL A 57 -40.39 -6.00 13.67
CA VAL A 57 -41.70 -6.62 13.42
C VAL A 57 -42.54 -5.78 12.43
N ALA A 58 -42.58 -4.45 12.59
CA ALA A 58 -43.28 -3.56 11.67
C ALA A 58 -42.71 -3.66 10.23
N ALA A 59 -41.38 -3.58 10.08
CA ALA A 59 -40.72 -3.75 8.78
C ALA A 59 -40.96 -5.15 8.17
N ALA A 60 -41.11 -6.19 8.98
CA ALA A 60 -41.46 -7.53 8.51
C ALA A 60 -42.93 -7.63 8.05
N GLN A 61 -43.86 -6.88 8.67
CA GLN A 61 -45.26 -6.79 8.26
C GLN A 61 -45.41 -6.00 6.93
N GLU A 62 -44.75 -4.85 6.79
CA GLU A 62 -44.73 -4.09 5.53
C GLU A 62 -44.17 -4.93 4.37
N ARG A 63 -43.06 -5.66 4.61
CA ARG A 63 -42.47 -6.58 3.61
C ARG A 63 -43.37 -7.76 3.24
N ARG A 64 -44.35 -8.13 4.08
CA ARG A 64 -45.37 -9.14 3.75
C ARG A 64 -46.50 -8.53 2.95
N ALA A 65 -47.07 -7.39 3.39
CA ALA A 65 -48.09 -6.66 2.65
C ALA A 65 -47.64 -6.32 1.21
N ALA A 66 -46.41 -5.80 1.05
CA ALA A 66 -45.84 -5.49 -0.26
C ALA A 66 -45.55 -6.73 -1.15
N LYS A 67 -45.46 -7.93 -0.57
CA LYS A 67 -45.40 -9.19 -1.33
C LYS A 67 -46.78 -9.66 -1.76
N GLU A 68 -47.77 -9.56 -0.87
CA GLU A 68 -49.18 -9.89 -1.13
C GLU A 68 -49.76 -8.98 -2.22
N GLU A 69 -49.52 -7.67 -2.16
CA GLU A 69 -49.90 -6.72 -3.21
C GLU A 69 -49.26 -7.06 -4.57
N LYS A 70 -47.95 -7.38 -4.58
CA LYS A 70 -47.24 -7.81 -5.80
C LYS A 70 -47.74 -9.16 -6.33
N GLN A 71 -48.31 -10.01 -5.49
CA GLN A 71 -48.89 -11.28 -5.89
C GLN A 71 -50.30 -11.07 -6.45
N ALA A 72 -51.16 -10.31 -5.77
CA ALA A 72 -52.47 -9.90 -6.29
C ALA A 72 -52.36 -9.20 -7.65
N ALA A 73 -51.42 -8.26 -7.81
CA ALA A 73 -51.16 -7.57 -9.08
C ALA A 73 -50.59 -8.49 -10.19
N LYS A 74 -49.99 -9.64 -9.84
CA LYS A 74 -49.60 -10.68 -10.80
C LYS A 74 -50.79 -11.54 -11.21
N GLU A 75 -51.62 -11.93 -10.24
CA GLU A 75 -52.83 -12.73 -10.46
C GLU A 75 -53.86 -11.96 -11.30
N GLU A 76 -54.08 -10.67 -11.02
CA GLU A 76 -54.91 -9.77 -11.85
C GLU A 76 -54.37 -9.67 -13.29
N LYS A 77 -53.05 -9.52 -13.46
CA LYS A 77 -52.40 -9.50 -14.79
C LYS A 77 -52.46 -10.85 -15.51
N LEU A 78 -52.59 -11.96 -14.80
CA LEU A 78 -52.83 -13.28 -15.36
C LEU A 78 -54.29 -13.44 -15.78
N ALA A 79 -55.24 -13.13 -14.92
CA ALA A 79 -56.67 -13.13 -15.23
C ALA A 79 -56.99 -12.23 -16.44
N ALA A 80 -56.47 -10.99 -16.47
CA ALA A 80 -56.62 -10.08 -17.60
C ALA A 80 -55.93 -10.55 -18.89
N LYS A 81 -54.91 -11.43 -18.80
CA LYS A 81 -54.30 -12.10 -19.96
C LYS A 81 -55.13 -13.29 -20.43
N GLU A 82 -55.73 -14.04 -19.52
CA GLU A 82 -56.62 -15.17 -19.82
C GLU A 82 -57.94 -14.69 -20.43
N GLU A 83 -58.56 -13.66 -19.87
CA GLU A 83 -59.73 -13.00 -20.46
C GLU A 83 -59.42 -12.45 -21.86
N LYS A 84 -58.27 -11.78 -22.04
CA LYS A 84 -57.81 -11.34 -23.37
C LYS A 84 -57.51 -12.49 -24.31
N ARG A 85 -57.09 -13.67 -23.84
CA ARG A 85 -56.93 -14.88 -24.66
C ARG A 85 -58.28 -15.47 -25.05
N ALA A 86 -59.20 -15.66 -24.12
CA ALA A 86 -60.56 -16.13 -24.37
C ALA A 86 -61.30 -15.22 -25.38
N ALA A 87 -61.20 -13.90 -25.20
CA ALA A 87 -61.74 -12.93 -26.16
C ALA A 87 -61.04 -12.97 -27.53
N LYS A 88 -59.77 -13.39 -27.60
CA LYS A 88 -59.05 -13.62 -28.86
C LYS A 88 -59.48 -14.92 -29.54
N GLU A 89 -59.75 -15.97 -28.78
CA GLU A 89 -60.24 -17.26 -29.28
C GLU A 89 -61.69 -17.17 -29.78
N GLU A 90 -62.57 -16.47 -29.07
CA GLU A 90 -63.90 -16.09 -29.56
C GLU A 90 -63.82 -15.29 -30.87
N ARG A 91 -62.97 -14.26 -30.93
CA ARG A 91 -62.73 -13.50 -32.19
C ARG A 91 -62.10 -14.34 -33.30
N ALA A 92 -61.31 -15.36 -32.97
CA ALA A 92 -60.70 -16.28 -33.94
C ALA A 92 -61.70 -17.29 -34.53
N LYS A 93 -62.72 -17.70 -33.76
CA LYS A 93 -63.86 -18.50 -34.29
C LYS A 93 -64.67 -17.73 -35.34
N GLY A 94 -64.71 -16.39 -35.26
CA GLY A 94 -65.50 -15.53 -36.14
C GLY A 94 -64.89 -15.16 -37.50
N ARG A 95 -63.59 -15.39 -37.76
CA ARG A 95 -62.93 -15.02 -39.03
C ARG A 95 -61.91 -16.05 -39.51
N ARG A 96 -62.38 -17.06 -40.23
CA ARG A 96 -61.55 -17.87 -41.14
C ARG A 96 -61.67 -17.34 -42.57
N GLN A 97 -60.73 -16.48 -42.96
CA GLN A 97 -60.33 -16.26 -44.36
C GLN A 97 -58.80 -16.26 -44.43
N PRO A 98 -58.17 -16.97 -45.37
CA PRO A 98 -56.72 -17.03 -45.48
C PRO A 98 -56.17 -15.72 -46.07
N GLY A 99 -55.54 -14.90 -45.22
CA GLY A 99 -55.05 -13.56 -45.57
C GLY A 99 -53.54 -13.48 -45.78
N PHE A 100 -53.14 -12.80 -46.84
CA PHE A 100 -51.77 -12.55 -47.35
C PHE A 100 -50.77 -11.88 -46.36
N GLY A 101 -51.18 -11.56 -45.13
CA GLY A 101 -50.44 -10.69 -44.20
C GLY A 101 -49.28 -11.33 -43.44
N GLY A 102 -49.24 -12.66 -43.30
CA GLY A 102 -48.19 -13.34 -42.52
C GLY A 102 -46.79 -13.19 -43.11
N TRP A 103 -46.67 -13.32 -44.44
CA TRP A 103 -45.42 -13.12 -45.16
C TRP A 103 -44.95 -11.66 -45.12
N LEU A 104 -45.89 -10.72 -45.26
CA LEU A 104 -45.61 -9.29 -45.25
C LEU A 104 -45.09 -8.82 -43.88
N ALA A 105 -45.66 -9.35 -42.78
CA ALA A 105 -45.14 -9.12 -41.43
C ALA A 105 -43.73 -9.72 -41.23
N ALA A 106 -43.45 -10.91 -41.76
CA ALA A 106 -42.13 -11.52 -41.70
C ALA A 106 -41.07 -10.67 -42.43
N VAL A 107 -41.35 -10.23 -43.66
CA VAL A 107 -40.45 -9.37 -44.44
C VAL A 107 -40.17 -8.05 -43.71
N VAL A 108 -41.20 -7.36 -43.19
CA VAL A 108 -41.01 -6.12 -42.43
C VAL A 108 -40.17 -6.36 -41.17
N SER A 109 -40.39 -7.44 -40.44
CA SER A 109 -39.59 -7.76 -39.25
C SER A 109 -38.12 -8.05 -39.57
N LEU A 110 -37.85 -8.71 -40.70
CA LEU A 110 -36.49 -8.96 -41.19
C LEU A 110 -35.80 -7.65 -41.61
N SER A 111 -36.50 -6.77 -42.34
CA SER A 111 -35.96 -5.47 -42.74
C SER A 111 -35.63 -4.58 -41.54
N VAL A 112 -36.48 -4.55 -40.51
CA VAL A 112 -36.22 -3.79 -39.27
C VAL A 112 -35.04 -4.41 -38.50
N ALA A 113 -34.94 -5.74 -38.42
CA ALA A 113 -33.80 -6.41 -37.78
C ALA A 113 -32.48 -6.11 -38.50
N VAL A 114 -32.46 -6.16 -39.85
CA VAL A 114 -31.28 -5.83 -40.66
C VAL A 114 -30.90 -4.36 -40.52
N LEU A 115 -31.86 -3.43 -40.48
CA LEU A 115 -31.59 -2.01 -40.25
C LEU A 115 -31.05 -1.75 -38.84
N ALA A 116 -31.59 -2.40 -37.81
CA ALA A 116 -31.09 -2.28 -36.44
C ALA A 116 -29.67 -2.86 -36.29
N LEU A 117 -29.40 -4.02 -36.89
CA LEU A 117 -28.09 -4.66 -36.87
C LEU A 117 -27.07 -3.84 -37.69
N GLY A 118 -27.48 -3.30 -38.83
CA GLY A 118 -26.69 -2.32 -39.60
C GLY A 118 -26.36 -1.08 -38.78
N ALA A 119 -27.34 -0.47 -38.10
CA ALA A 119 -27.11 0.69 -37.23
C ALA A 119 -26.15 0.37 -36.06
N ILE A 120 -26.28 -0.79 -35.42
CA ILE A 120 -25.36 -1.24 -34.34
C ILE A 120 -23.94 -1.43 -34.89
N VAL A 121 -23.79 -2.06 -36.06
CA VAL A 121 -22.47 -2.24 -36.71
C VAL A 121 -21.88 -0.90 -37.14
N THR A 122 -22.67 0.03 -37.65
CA THR A 122 -22.20 1.37 -38.05
C THR A 122 -21.80 2.22 -36.83
N VAL A 123 -22.59 2.23 -35.75
CA VAL A 123 -22.22 2.94 -34.51
C VAL A 123 -20.98 2.32 -33.90
N GLY A 124 -20.94 0.98 -33.76
CA GLY A 124 -19.76 0.28 -33.25
C GLY A 124 -18.52 0.47 -34.13
N TYR A 125 -18.67 0.63 -35.45
CA TYR A 125 -17.56 0.97 -36.34
C TYR A 125 -17.05 2.39 -36.07
N PHE A 126 -17.92 3.39 -35.91
CA PHE A 126 -17.49 4.74 -35.55
C PHE A 126 -16.87 4.82 -34.14
N ASP A 127 -17.37 4.08 -33.16
CA ASP A 127 -16.79 4.01 -31.82
C ASP A 127 -15.39 3.34 -31.85
N LEU A 128 -15.22 2.29 -32.66
CA LEU A 128 -13.93 1.62 -32.85
C LEU A 128 -12.93 2.49 -33.63
N ASP A 129 -13.38 3.21 -34.66
CA ASP A 129 -12.56 4.13 -35.46
C ASP A 129 -12.09 5.31 -34.59
N ALA A 130 -12.98 5.91 -33.81
CA ALA A 130 -12.64 6.97 -32.85
C ALA A 130 -11.70 6.48 -31.74
N ALA A 131 -11.92 5.28 -31.19
CA ALA A 131 -11.02 4.69 -30.19
C ALA A 131 -9.64 4.40 -30.78
N ARG A 132 -9.58 3.87 -32.00
CA ARG A 132 -8.35 3.63 -32.76
C ARG A 132 -7.58 4.93 -32.99
N THR A 133 -8.21 5.97 -33.54
CA THR A 133 -7.55 7.26 -33.77
C THR A 133 -7.10 7.90 -32.44
N GLY A 134 -7.83 7.69 -31.35
CA GLY A 134 -7.40 8.10 -30.01
C GLY A 134 -6.14 7.39 -29.53
N MET A 135 -6.01 6.08 -29.77
CA MET A 135 -4.80 5.31 -29.45
C MET A 135 -3.61 5.70 -30.35
N GLU A 136 -3.83 5.82 -31.68
CA GLU A 136 -2.81 6.29 -32.64
C GLU A 136 -2.30 7.70 -32.26
N GLY A 137 -3.21 8.58 -31.82
CA GLY A 137 -2.86 9.92 -31.32
C GLY A 137 -2.03 9.88 -30.04
N GLY A 138 -2.46 9.13 -29.02
CA GLY A 138 -1.75 9.03 -27.74
C GLY A 138 -0.35 8.40 -27.86
N TYR A 139 -0.16 7.40 -28.73
CA TYR A 139 1.17 6.84 -28.99
C TYR A 139 2.10 7.85 -29.66
N ARG A 140 1.60 8.65 -30.61
CA ARG A 140 2.40 9.71 -31.25
C ARG A 140 2.75 10.83 -30.28
N GLU A 141 1.78 11.27 -29.47
CA GLU A 141 1.98 12.29 -28.43
C GLU A 141 3.07 11.85 -27.43
N ALA A 142 2.98 10.63 -26.89
CA ALA A 142 4.00 10.09 -25.99
C ALA A 142 5.40 9.98 -26.63
N VAL A 143 5.49 9.68 -27.93
CA VAL A 143 6.77 9.60 -28.65
C VAL A 143 7.39 10.99 -28.89
N TYR A 144 6.58 12.03 -29.12
CA TYR A 144 7.06 13.41 -29.19
C TYR A 144 7.50 13.93 -27.82
N GLU A 145 6.69 13.75 -26.77
CA GLU A 145 7.06 14.11 -25.39
C GLU A 145 8.37 13.44 -24.98
N PHE A 146 8.52 12.14 -25.25
CA PHE A 146 9.76 11.40 -25.03
C PHE A 146 10.95 12.04 -25.77
N SER A 147 10.76 12.46 -27.02
CA SER A 147 11.81 13.13 -27.80
C SER A 147 12.24 14.46 -27.17
N GLU A 148 11.29 15.27 -26.70
CA GLU A 148 11.57 16.55 -26.03
C GLU A 148 12.32 16.34 -24.69
N HIS A 149 11.95 15.31 -23.93
CA HIS A 149 12.64 14.97 -22.67
C HIS A 149 14.06 14.42 -22.91
N VAL A 150 14.26 13.60 -23.95
CA VAL A 150 15.60 13.09 -24.33
C VAL A 150 16.51 14.22 -24.85
N GLU A 151 15.99 15.16 -25.63
CA GLU A 151 16.75 16.35 -26.07
C GLU A 151 17.12 17.28 -24.90
N SER A 152 16.19 17.50 -23.96
CA SER A 152 16.44 18.26 -22.73
C SER A 152 17.52 17.59 -21.87
N LEU A 153 17.45 16.27 -21.70
CA LEU A 153 18.48 15.49 -21.01
C LEU A 153 19.85 15.57 -21.68
N ASP A 154 19.98 15.49 -23.03
CA ASP A 154 21.27 15.66 -23.70
C ASP A 154 21.83 17.06 -23.41
N ALA A 155 21.00 18.09 -23.52
CA ALA A 155 21.39 19.47 -23.30
C ALA A 155 21.83 19.73 -21.85
N ASP A 156 21.13 19.21 -20.84
CA ASP A 156 21.47 19.42 -19.44
C ASP A 156 22.63 18.54 -18.96
N LEU A 157 22.74 17.30 -19.43
CA LEU A 157 23.92 16.47 -19.20
C LEU A 157 25.16 17.05 -19.89
N ALA A 158 25.03 17.64 -21.09
CA ALA A 158 26.12 18.35 -21.76
C ALA A 158 26.61 19.56 -20.94
N LYS A 159 25.70 20.31 -20.31
CA LYS A 159 26.05 21.41 -19.40
C LYS A 159 26.69 20.88 -18.11
N ALA A 160 26.11 19.84 -17.50
CA ALA A 160 26.55 19.28 -16.22
C ALA A 160 28.02 18.83 -16.27
N ARG A 161 28.44 18.19 -17.36
CA ARG A 161 29.85 17.77 -17.60
C ARG A 161 30.88 18.90 -17.54
N LEU A 162 30.46 20.15 -17.69
CA LEU A 162 31.32 21.34 -17.72
C LEU A 162 30.98 22.35 -16.60
N ALA A 163 29.93 22.09 -15.82
CA ALA A 163 29.40 23.03 -14.84
C ALA A 163 30.36 23.17 -13.65
N SER A 164 30.92 24.36 -13.49
CA SER A 164 31.81 24.69 -12.37
C SER A 164 31.04 25.40 -11.26
N GLY A 165 30.80 24.70 -10.15
CA GLY A 165 30.22 25.25 -8.92
C GLY A 165 28.85 24.70 -8.55
N ASN A 166 28.63 24.53 -7.24
CA ASN A 166 27.51 23.74 -6.70
C ASN A 166 26.12 24.25 -7.12
N TYR A 167 25.88 25.56 -7.23
CA TYR A 167 24.55 26.11 -7.51
C TYR A 167 24.02 25.74 -8.90
N GLU A 168 24.83 25.95 -9.95
CA GLU A 168 24.42 25.63 -11.33
C GLU A 168 24.30 24.11 -11.52
N MET A 169 25.21 23.35 -10.91
CA MET A 169 25.15 21.89 -10.91
C MET A 169 23.90 21.36 -10.20
N GLN A 170 23.51 21.90 -9.03
CA GLN A 170 22.26 21.54 -8.35
C GLN A 170 21.03 21.82 -9.22
N LYS A 171 21.01 22.95 -9.95
CA LYS A 171 19.92 23.25 -10.88
C LYS A 171 19.86 22.20 -12.00
N LEU A 172 20.98 21.95 -12.70
CA LEU A 172 21.05 20.97 -13.78
C LEU A 172 20.67 19.56 -13.32
N LEU A 173 21.07 19.15 -12.11
CA LEU A 173 20.67 17.85 -11.53
C LEU A 173 19.19 17.80 -11.14
N SER A 174 18.57 18.93 -10.81
CA SER A 174 17.12 19.02 -10.60
C SER A 174 16.36 18.88 -11.91
N ASP A 175 16.84 19.58 -12.96
CA ASP A 175 16.28 19.51 -14.31
C ASP A 175 16.41 18.06 -14.86
N ILE A 176 17.62 17.45 -14.81
CA ILE A 176 17.87 16.05 -15.21
C ILE A 176 17.00 15.04 -14.44
N LEU A 177 16.77 15.25 -13.15
CA LEU A 177 15.88 14.40 -12.35
C LEU A 177 14.44 14.42 -12.89
N VAL A 178 13.90 15.62 -13.15
CA VAL A 178 12.52 15.78 -13.66
C VAL A 178 12.38 15.21 -15.06
N GLU A 179 13.29 15.57 -15.98
CA GLU A 179 13.24 15.09 -17.37
C GLU A 179 13.40 13.55 -17.43
N SER A 180 14.17 12.93 -16.52
CA SER A 180 14.27 11.47 -16.42
C SER A 180 12.96 10.81 -15.96
N GLU A 181 12.26 11.41 -14.98
CA GLU A 181 10.97 10.90 -14.50
C GLU A 181 9.82 11.13 -15.51
N LEU A 182 9.95 12.09 -16.43
CA LEU A 182 8.99 12.32 -17.50
C LEU A 182 9.26 11.40 -18.70
N ALA A 183 10.51 11.29 -19.16
CA ALA A 183 10.90 10.35 -20.21
C ALA A 183 10.53 8.90 -19.88
N GLU A 184 10.65 8.50 -18.61
CA GLU A 184 10.26 7.16 -18.16
C GLU A 184 8.74 6.90 -18.31
N LYS A 185 7.90 7.86 -17.94
CA LYS A 185 6.44 7.74 -18.08
C LYS A 185 5.97 7.65 -19.53
N CYS A 186 6.65 8.32 -20.47
CA CYS A 186 6.29 8.21 -21.88
C CYS A 186 6.44 6.75 -22.38
N ILE A 187 7.40 5.99 -21.86
CA ILE A 187 7.64 4.58 -22.23
C ILE A 187 6.47 3.68 -21.82
N GLU A 188 5.74 3.98 -20.73
CA GLU A 188 4.56 3.22 -20.30
C GLU A 188 3.46 3.18 -21.38
N TYR A 189 3.44 4.16 -22.28
CA TYR A 189 2.48 4.25 -23.38
C TYR A 189 2.97 3.59 -24.67
N PHE A 190 4.22 3.12 -24.76
CA PHE A 190 4.76 2.58 -26.00
C PHE A 190 4.28 1.14 -26.27
N PRO A 191 3.79 0.83 -27.48
CA PRO A 191 3.29 -0.51 -27.82
C PRO A 191 4.42 -1.50 -28.18
N VAL A 192 5.29 -1.82 -27.22
CA VAL A 192 6.52 -2.62 -27.41
C VAL A 192 6.60 -3.84 -26.50
N GLU A 193 7.55 -4.75 -26.76
CA GLU A 193 7.78 -5.90 -25.88
C GLU A 193 8.40 -5.49 -24.53
N GLU A 194 7.90 -6.11 -23.46
CA GLU A 194 8.20 -5.81 -22.05
C GLU A 194 9.71 -5.72 -21.76
N ARG A 195 10.51 -6.62 -22.34
CA ARG A 195 11.96 -6.70 -22.10
C ARG A 195 12.75 -5.46 -22.54
N ASP A 196 12.39 -4.84 -23.66
CA ASP A 196 13.15 -3.68 -24.17
C ASP A 196 12.67 -2.39 -23.49
N ALA A 197 11.39 -2.33 -23.13
CA ALA A 197 10.85 -1.29 -22.26
C ALA A 197 11.51 -1.32 -20.87
N GLU A 198 11.67 -2.50 -20.26
CA GLU A 198 12.37 -2.69 -18.98
C GLU A 198 13.79 -2.10 -18.98
N GLN A 199 14.57 -2.31 -20.05
CA GLN A 199 15.96 -1.83 -20.15
C GLN A 199 16.04 -0.31 -20.16
N LEU A 200 15.21 0.33 -21.00
CA LEU A 200 15.14 1.78 -21.16
C LEU A 200 14.56 2.47 -19.91
N THR A 201 13.46 1.93 -19.38
CA THR A 201 12.84 2.32 -18.10
C THR A 201 13.84 2.23 -16.94
N ALA A 202 14.59 1.13 -16.84
CA ALA A 202 15.62 0.97 -15.84
C ALA A 202 16.75 2.00 -16.00
N PHE A 203 17.08 2.43 -17.23
CA PHE A 203 18.08 3.48 -17.46
C PHE A 203 17.61 4.84 -16.96
N PHE A 204 16.41 5.31 -17.32
CA PHE A 204 15.90 6.59 -16.83
C PHE A 204 15.71 6.62 -15.31
N ASN A 205 15.18 5.54 -14.72
CA ASN A 205 15.10 5.39 -13.26
C ASN A 205 16.48 5.48 -12.57
N ARG A 206 17.52 4.89 -13.18
CA ARG A 206 18.91 4.99 -12.72
C ARG A 206 19.43 6.42 -12.84
N THR A 207 19.21 7.10 -13.98
CA THR A 207 19.62 8.48 -14.24
C THR A 207 19.01 9.46 -13.23
N GLY A 208 17.69 9.43 -13.05
CA GLY A 208 17.00 10.26 -12.06
C GLY A 208 17.48 9.99 -10.62
N SER A 209 17.67 8.72 -10.25
CA SER A 209 18.13 8.36 -8.91
C SER A 209 19.56 8.86 -8.61
N CYS A 210 20.46 8.81 -9.60
CA CYS A 210 21.78 9.43 -9.48
C CYS A 210 21.69 10.96 -9.39
N ALA A 211 20.90 11.60 -10.26
CA ALA A 211 20.72 13.05 -10.25
C ALA A 211 20.20 13.56 -8.89
N ARG A 212 19.22 12.87 -8.30
CA ARG A 212 18.70 13.12 -6.94
C ARG A 212 19.78 12.97 -5.86
N THR A 213 20.59 11.92 -5.94
CA THR A 213 21.68 11.64 -4.97
C THR A 213 22.76 12.74 -5.02
N PHE A 214 23.17 13.13 -6.22
CA PHE A 214 24.16 14.18 -6.44
C PHE A 214 23.64 15.55 -6.01
N LEU A 215 22.36 15.85 -6.28
CA LEU A 215 21.68 17.06 -5.84
C LEU A 215 21.73 17.20 -4.32
N TYR A 216 21.39 16.15 -3.56
CA TYR A 216 21.43 16.18 -2.10
C TYR A 216 22.86 16.29 -1.55
N LYS A 217 23.84 15.55 -2.12
CA LYS A 217 25.26 15.66 -1.76
C LYS A 217 25.79 17.09 -1.91
N LEU A 218 25.43 17.76 -3.01
CA LEU A 218 25.83 19.16 -3.26
C LEU A 218 25.06 20.16 -2.40
N ALA A 219 23.77 19.90 -2.09
CA ALA A 219 22.96 20.74 -1.21
C ALA A 219 23.47 20.71 0.24
N ALA A 220 23.98 19.56 0.68
CA ALA A 220 24.70 19.39 1.95
C ALA A 220 26.12 20.02 1.97
N GLY A 221 26.51 20.76 0.93
CA GLY A 221 27.81 21.43 0.83
C GLY A 221 28.98 20.54 0.41
N GLY A 222 28.72 19.30 -0.02
CA GLY A 222 29.72 18.41 -0.60
C GLY A 222 30.16 18.83 -2.01
N SER A 223 31.00 18.01 -2.62
CA SER A 223 31.37 18.06 -4.04
C SER A 223 31.10 16.72 -4.70
N LEU A 224 31.06 16.70 -6.04
CA LEU A 224 31.11 15.43 -6.76
C LEU A 224 32.51 14.80 -6.65
N ASP A 225 32.58 13.48 -6.81
CA ASP A 225 33.85 12.74 -6.94
C ASP A 225 34.02 12.13 -8.34
N GLU A 226 35.23 11.62 -8.64
CA GLU A 226 35.59 11.07 -9.96
C GLU A 226 34.60 9.99 -10.45
N GLY A 227 34.02 9.20 -9.54
CA GLY A 227 33.06 8.15 -9.91
C GLY A 227 31.69 8.71 -10.32
N GLU A 228 31.29 9.84 -9.72
CA GLU A 228 30.06 10.56 -10.03
C GLU A 228 30.20 11.41 -11.29
N GLU A 229 31.38 11.97 -11.55
CA GLU A 229 31.72 12.59 -12.83
C GLU A 229 31.75 11.55 -13.96
N GLU A 230 32.33 10.35 -13.74
CA GLU A 230 32.23 9.22 -14.67
C GLU A 230 30.78 8.77 -14.91
N ALA A 231 29.90 8.86 -13.90
CA ALA A 231 28.47 8.59 -14.04
C ALA A 231 27.76 9.61 -14.93
N ILE A 232 28.05 10.90 -14.78
CA ILE A 232 27.49 11.97 -15.64
C ILE A 232 27.98 11.81 -17.09
N GLU A 233 29.26 11.47 -17.31
CA GLU A 233 29.79 11.17 -18.65
C GLU A 233 29.11 9.95 -19.29
N TYR A 234 28.81 8.91 -18.50
CA TYR A 234 28.07 7.73 -18.98
C TYR A 234 26.64 8.08 -19.36
N MET A 235 25.89 8.73 -18.46
CA MET A 235 24.50 9.16 -18.71
C MET A 235 24.42 10.02 -19.97
N TYR A 236 25.33 10.99 -20.12
CA TYR A 236 25.42 11.83 -21.32
C TYR A 236 25.62 11.01 -22.60
N ARG A 237 26.58 10.09 -22.63
CA ARG A 237 26.86 9.30 -23.84
C ARG A 237 25.68 8.42 -24.23
N THR A 238 25.01 7.80 -23.25
CA THR A 238 23.83 6.98 -23.52
C THR A 238 22.66 7.84 -23.99
N VAL A 239 22.33 8.94 -23.31
CA VAL A 239 21.26 9.86 -23.75
C VAL A 239 21.53 10.43 -25.13
N ARG A 240 22.78 10.78 -25.44
CA ARG A 240 23.16 11.21 -26.79
C ARG A 240 22.88 10.15 -27.86
N GLN A 241 23.17 8.88 -27.57
CA GLN A 241 22.84 7.76 -28.46
C GLN A 241 21.32 7.56 -28.58
N LEU A 242 20.55 7.80 -27.51
CA LEU A 242 19.08 7.84 -27.58
C LEU A 242 18.62 8.96 -28.52
N CYS A 243 19.14 10.18 -28.34
CA CYS A 243 18.82 11.35 -29.18
C CYS A 243 19.17 11.12 -30.66
N GLU A 244 20.27 10.42 -30.96
CA GLU A 244 20.67 10.06 -32.33
C GLU A 244 19.73 9.00 -32.97
N ALA A 245 19.07 8.14 -32.16
CA ALA A 245 18.13 7.12 -32.64
C ALA A 245 16.65 7.56 -32.62
N THR A 246 16.27 8.51 -31.75
CA THR A 246 14.90 9.00 -31.56
C THR A 246 14.20 9.44 -32.86
N PRO A 247 14.85 10.11 -33.83
CA PRO A 247 14.21 10.48 -35.09
C PRO A 247 13.67 9.28 -35.91
N ALA A 248 14.25 8.09 -35.75
CA ALA A 248 13.72 6.88 -36.38
C ALA A 248 12.43 6.39 -35.71
N LEU A 249 12.34 6.50 -34.37
CA LEU A 249 11.14 6.19 -33.59
C LEU A 249 10.01 7.19 -33.88
N VAL A 250 10.32 8.49 -33.91
CA VAL A 250 9.34 9.55 -34.25
C VAL A 250 8.75 9.31 -35.64
N ARG A 251 9.60 9.05 -36.65
CA ARG A 251 9.13 8.75 -38.00
C ARG A 251 8.26 7.50 -38.06
N SER A 252 8.64 6.40 -37.39
CA SER A 252 7.81 5.18 -37.39
C SER A 252 6.47 5.37 -36.67
N ALA A 253 6.41 6.23 -35.63
CA ALA A 253 5.17 6.64 -35.00
C ALA A 253 4.29 7.50 -35.92
N GLU A 254 4.86 8.46 -36.66
CA GLU A 254 4.16 9.32 -37.63
C GLU A 254 3.60 8.54 -38.83
N GLU A 255 4.42 7.68 -39.44
CA GLU A 255 4.11 6.97 -40.69
C GLU A 255 3.25 5.72 -40.46
N GLY A 256 3.40 5.06 -39.30
CA GLY A 256 2.71 3.81 -38.97
C GLY A 256 1.22 3.97 -38.66
N ALA A 257 0.42 3.02 -39.12
CA ALA A 257 -0.97 2.80 -38.70
C ALA A 257 -1.04 1.93 -37.43
N LEU A 258 -2.15 1.93 -36.67
CA LEU A 258 -2.22 1.22 -35.38
C LEU A 258 -1.74 -0.24 -35.44
N GLU A 259 -2.13 -1.03 -36.45
CA GLU A 259 -1.71 -2.44 -36.56
C GLU A 259 -0.21 -2.63 -36.75
N GLU A 260 0.48 -1.63 -37.30
CA GLU A 260 1.92 -1.63 -37.53
C GLU A 260 2.68 -1.14 -36.29
N LEU A 261 2.15 -0.14 -35.59
CA LEU A 261 2.69 0.35 -34.31
C LEU A 261 2.66 -0.74 -33.23
N VAL A 262 1.58 -1.53 -33.14
CA VAL A 262 1.43 -2.62 -32.16
C VAL A 262 1.99 -3.97 -32.64
N SER A 263 2.57 -4.02 -33.84
CA SER A 263 3.17 -5.25 -34.38
C SER A 263 4.54 -5.48 -33.74
N PRO A 264 4.81 -6.62 -33.08
CA PRO A 264 6.14 -6.92 -32.55
C PRO A 264 7.21 -7.16 -33.63
N GLN A 265 6.81 -7.13 -34.91
CA GLN A 265 7.73 -7.13 -36.06
C GLN A 265 7.55 -5.88 -36.95
N GLY A 266 6.87 -4.84 -36.45
CA GLY A 266 6.68 -3.57 -37.15
C GLY A 266 7.89 -2.64 -37.01
N ASP A 267 7.94 -1.61 -37.88
CA ASP A 267 9.04 -0.64 -37.91
C ASP A 267 9.18 0.16 -36.59
N PHE A 268 8.08 0.33 -35.83
CA PHE A 268 8.12 0.94 -34.51
C PHE A 268 8.89 0.08 -33.48
N ALA A 269 8.58 -1.21 -33.40
CA ALA A 269 9.28 -2.15 -32.52
C ALA A 269 10.76 -2.28 -32.90
N ALA A 270 11.09 -2.28 -34.20
CA ALA A 270 12.48 -2.28 -34.67
C ALA A 270 13.24 -1.00 -34.28
N ALA A 271 12.65 0.18 -34.51
CA ALA A 271 13.25 1.46 -34.12
C ALA A 271 13.42 1.58 -32.59
N PHE A 272 12.48 1.04 -31.81
CA PHE A 272 12.59 0.99 -30.36
C PHE A 272 13.66 0.02 -29.86
N GLY A 273 13.86 -1.12 -30.53
CA GLY A 273 14.97 -2.05 -30.25
C GLY A 273 16.34 -1.40 -30.51
N GLU A 274 16.48 -0.63 -31.60
CA GLU A 274 17.70 0.14 -31.87
C GLU A 274 17.92 1.27 -30.85
N LEU A 275 16.86 1.96 -30.44
CA LEU A 275 16.88 2.99 -29.40
C LEU A 275 17.27 2.44 -28.02
N SER A 276 16.75 1.28 -27.63
CA SER A 276 16.98 0.72 -26.28
C SER A 276 18.35 0.04 -26.13
N ALA A 277 18.95 -0.47 -27.22
CA ALA A 277 20.23 -1.19 -27.20
C ALA A 277 21.40 -0.53 -26.42
N PRO A 278 21.62 0.80 -26.45
CA PRO A 278 22.64 1.48 -25.64
C PRO A 278 22.44 1.36 -24.11
N THR A 279 21.25 0.99 -23.64
CA THR A 279 20.88 0.96 -22.22
C THR A 279 21.08 -0.42 -21.55
N ALA A 280 21.30 -1.45 -22.36
CA ALA A 280 21.31 -2.86 -21.95
C ALA A 280 22.34 -3.19 -20.85
N GLU A 281 23.58 -2.68 -20.95
CA GLU A 281 24.62 -2.90 -19.93
C GLU A 281 25.38 -1.62 -19.58
N ALA A 282 25.14 -1.09 -18.38
CA ALA A 282 26.01 -0.07 -17.79
C ALA A 282 27.37 -0.70 -17.39
N PRO A 283 28.51 0.02 -17.47
CA PRO A 283 29.82 -0.53 -17.09
C PRO A 283 29.85 -1.01 -15.64
N LYS A 284 30.51 -2.14 -15.34
CA LYS A 284 30.53 -2.74 -13.99
C LYS A 284 30.99 -1.80 -12.88
N ARG A 285 31.90 -0.85 -13.16
CA ARG A 285 32.35 0.17 -12.20
C ARG A 285 31.22 1.13 -11.83
N ILE A 286 30.42 1.52 -12.81
CA ILE A 286 29.23 2.36 -12.66
C ILE A 286 28.14 1.59 -11.90
N GLN A 287 27.91 0.31 -12.25
CA GLN A 287 27.03 -0.62 -11.53
C GLN A 287 27.48 -0.96 -10.09
N GLN A 288 28.71 -0.63 -9.69
CA GLN A 288 29.22 -0.87 -8.32
C GLN A 288 29.60 0.41 -7.56
N GLY A 289 29.38 1.58 -8.16
CA GLY A 289 29.69 2.89 -7.61
C GLY A 289 28.43 3.70 -7.30
N PRO A 290 28.28 4.92 -7.85
CA PRO A 290 27.17 5.83 -7.51
C PRO A 290 25.77 5.21 -7.64
N PHE A 291 25.55 4.37 -8.64
CA PHE A 291 24.24 3.75 -8.90
C PHE A 291 23.86 2.67 -7.86
N LEU A 292 24.80 2.14 -7.07
CA LEU A 292 24.44 1.31 -5.89
C LEU A 292 24.05 2.18 -4.69
N GLN A 293 24.71 3.33 -4.49
CA GLN A 293 24.36 4.22 -3.38
C GLN A 293 22.96 4.84 -3.59
N ALA A 294 22.62 5.17 -4.84
CA ALA A 294 21.30 5.63 -5.24
C ALA A 294 20.16 4.60 -5.07
N GLY A 295 20.48 3.32 -4.84
CA GLY A 295 19.52 2.20 -4.76
C GLY A 295 19.81 1.22 -3.62
N GLY A 296 20.32 1.73 -2.49
CA GLY A 296 20.94 0.95 -1.40
C GLY A 296 20.16 -0.24 -0.83
N GLN A 297 20.30 -1.39 -1.49
CA GLN A 297 20.06 -2.72 -0.93
C GLN A 297 21.38 -3.50 -0.94
N GLN A 298 21.97 -3.73 0.24
CA GLN A 298 23.03 -4.72 0.38
C GLN A 298 22.44 -6.13 0.23
N GLU A 299 23.27 -7.13 -0.09
CA GLU A 299 22.82 -8.53 -0.05
C GLU A 299 22.58 -8.95 1.39
N GLY A 300 21.40 -9.52 1.66
CA GLY A 300 20.89 -9.80 3.01
C GLY A 300 21.84 -10.63 3.86
N ALA A 301 22.64 -9.95 4.70
CA ALA A 301 23.58 -10.56 5.63
C ALA A 301 22.88 -11.60 6.53
N PHE A 302 21.65 -11.31 6.95
CA PHE A 302 20.81 -12.19 7.76
C PHE A 302 20.67 -13.64 7.25
N LEU A 303 20.55 -13.82 5.93
CA LEU A 303 20.34 -15.13 5.31
C LEU A 303 21.64 -15.84 4.92
N LYS A 304 22.78 -15.13 5.00
CA LYS A 304 24.07 -15.58 4.44
C LYS A 304 24.63 -16.83 5.10
N ASP A 305 24.37 -17.02 6.39
CA ASP A 305 24.85 -18.16 7.19
C ASP A 305 23.72 -19.14 7.57
N ALA A 306 22.47 -18.83 7.20
CA ALA A 306 21.32 -19.70 7.47
C ALA A 306 21.37 -20.99 6.62
N PRO A 307 21.04 -22.17 7.17
CA PRO A 307 21.00 -23.42 6.40
C PRO A 307 19.88 -23.38 5.37
N ALA A 308 20.13 -23.94 4.18
CA ALA A 308 19.07 -24.18 3.21
C ALA A 308 18.15 -25.32 3.70
N LEU A 309 16.84 -25.12 3.58
CA LEU A 309 15.82 -26.10 3.93
C LEU A 309 15.44 -26.93 2.70
N SER A 310 15.20 -28.21 2.90
CA SER A 310 14.48 -29.03 1.92
C SER A 310 13.01 -28.60 1.85
N GLN A 311 12.34 -28.89 0.72
CA GLN A 311 10.91 -28.64 0.54
C GLN A 311 10.06 -29.22 1.69
N ARG A 312 10.44 -30.39 2.23
CA ARG A 312 9.75 -31.04 3.35
C ARG A 312 9.87 -30.24 4.65
N GLU A 313 11.04 -29.67 4.93
CA GLU A 313 11.26 -28.86 6.13
C GLU A 313 10.62 -27.48 5.99
N ALA A 314 10.64 -26.89 4.79
CA ALA A 314 9.91 -25.67 4.46
C ALA A 314 8.39 -25.85 4.63
N THR A 315 7.82 -26.97 4.16
CA THR A 315 6.40 -27.31 4.36
C THR A 315 6.07 -27.43 5.85
N ALA A 316 6.86 -28.19 6.62
CA ALA A 316 6.66 -28.33 8.06
C ALA A 316 6.79 -26.99 8.82
N ARG A 317 7.62 -26.06 8.32
CA ARG A 317 7.73 -24.71 8.87
C ARG A 317 6.50 -23.86 8.55
N ALA A 318 5.99 -23.91 7.32
CA ALA A 318 4.76 -23.22 6.93
C ALA A 318 3.56 -23.72 7.75
N GLU A 319 3.41 -25.05 7.92
CA GLU A 319 2.39 -25.65 8.79
C GLU A 319 2.48 -25.14 10.25
N ALA A 320 3.69 -24.92 10.77
CA ALA A 320 3.89 -24.39 12.11
C ALA A 320 3.49 -22.91 12.22
N TYR A 321 3.89 -22.05 11.28
CA TYR A 321 3.56 -20.63 11.27
C TYR A 321 2.04 -20.39 11.13
N PHE A 322 1.40 -21.11 10.20
CA PHE A 322 -0.03 -20.94 9.89
C PHE A 322 -0.96 -21.81 10.75
N ARG A 323 -0.46 -22.49 11.79
CA ARG A 323 -1.28 -23.34 12.68
C ARG A 323 -2.49 -22.60 13.28
N GLY A 324 -2.36 -21.30 13.54
CA GLY A 324 -3.44 -20.43 14.03
C GLY A 324 -4.54 -20.16 13.00
N HIS A 325 -4.22 -20.22 11.70
CA HIS A 325 -5.13 -19.85 10.60
C HIS A 325 -6.18 -20.91 10.28
N GLY A 326 -6.15 -22.08 10.93
CA GLY A 326 -7.12 -23.15 10.64
C GLY A 326 -6.99 -23.74 9.24
N VAL A 327 -5.76 -23.78 8.73
CA VAL A 327 -5.34 -24.23 7.40
C VAL A 327 -6.09 -25.47 6.88
N ARG A 328 -6.51 -25.39 5.61
CA ARG A 328 -6.92 -26.49 4.75
C ARG A 328 -6.00 -26.50 3.52
N GLN A 329 -5.56 -27.70 3.14
CA GLN A 329 -4.83 -27.96 1.89
C GLN A 329 -3.61 -27.04 1.64
N LEU A 330 -2.77 -26.84 2.67
CA LEU A 330 -1.46 -26.22 2.45
C LEU A 330 -0.63 -27.09 1.52
N HIS A 331 -0.20 -26.50 0.42
CA HIS A 331 0.64 -27.14 -0.57
C HIS A 331 1.64 -26.13 -1.13
N MET A 332 2.81 -26.64 -1.53
CA MET A 332 3.85 -25.82 -2.16
C MET A 332 3.57 -25.77 -3.66
N THR A 333 3.39 -24.57 -4.23
CA THR A 333 3.10 -24.38 -5.66
C THR A 333 4.36 -24.19 -6.50
N GLY A 334 5.46 -23.77 -5.89
CA GLY A 334 6.74 -23.69 -6.58
C GLY A 334 7.88 -23.14 -5.72
N LYS A 335 8.97 -22.78 -6.40
CA LYS A 335 10.09 -22.02 -5.85
C LYS A 335 10.31 -20.79 -6.72
N THR A 336 10.38 -19.62 -6.11
CA THR A 336 10.80 -18.38 -6.76
C THR A 336 12.33 -18.29 -6.70
N GLU A 337 12.94 -18.15 -7.87
CA GLU A 337 14.39 -17.87 -8.01
C GLU A 337 14.62 -16.34 -8.09
N GLY A 338 15.80 -15.88 -7.69
CA GLY A 338 16.15 -14.46 -7.66
C GLY A 338 17.09 -14.12 -6.50
N ARG A 339 17.13 -12.85 -6.09
CA ARG A 339 18.02 -12.34 -5.02
C ARG A 339 17.75 -12.98 -3.65
N THR A 340 16.51 -13.41 -3.39
CA THR A 340 16.13 -14.11 -2.16
C THR A 340 15.27 -15.32 -2.55
N PRO A 341 15.89 -16.47 -2.85
CA PRO A 341 15.16 -17.67 -3.24
C PRO A 341 14.17 -18.10 -2.15
N ALA A 342 12.95 -18.45 -2.55
CA ALA A 342 11.86 -18.74 -1.62
C ALA A 342 10.94 -19.84 -2.15
N TYR A 343 10.37 -20.63 -1.22
CA TYR A 343 9.32 -21.60 -1.50
C TYR A 343 7.95 -20.93 -1.38
N THR A 344 7.13 -21.06 -2.42
CA THR A 344 5.77 -20.50 -2.47
C THR A 344 4.77 -21.56 -2.02
N PHE A 345 3.88 -21.18 -1.11
CA PHE A 345 2.82 -21.99 -0.55
C PHE A 345 1.47 -21.33 -0.75
N GLU A 346 0.46 -22.14 -1.05
CA GLU A 346 -0.94 -21.73 -1.11
C GLU A 346 -1.77 -22.56 -0.14
N PHE A 347 -2.72 -21.91 0.53
CA PHE A 347 -3.67 -22.57 1.42
C PHE A 347 -4.97 -21.79 1.54
N THR A 348 -6.02 -22.45 2.03
CA THR A 348 -7.30 -21.83 2.37
C THR A 348 -7.58 -21.98 3.86
N ASP A 349 -8.18 -20.99 4.52
CA ASP A 349 -8.65 -21.14 5.91
C ASP A 349 -10.00 -21.91 6.00
N LYS A 350 -10.55 -22.02 7.22
CA LYS A 350 -11.88 -22.62 7.44
C LYS A 350 -13.03 -21.78 6.85
N ALA A 351 -12.84 -20.48 6.69
CA ALA A 351 -13.81 -19.49 6.21
C ALA A 351 -13.73 -19.24 4.70
N GLY A 352 -12.94 -20.02 3.96
CA GLY A 352 -12.77 -19.87 2.51
C GLY A 352 -11.95 -18.65 2.09
N ARG A 353 -11.06 -18.17 2.96
CA ARG A 353 -10.05 -17.14 2.64
C ARG A 353 -8.82 -17.82 2.07
N GLU A 354 -8.44 -17.43 0.86
CA GLU A 354 -7.22 -17.91 0.20
C GLU A 354 -6.01 -17.07 0.64
N TYR A 355 -4.86 -17.74 0.68
CA TYR A 355 -3.58 -17.20 1.12
C TYR A 355 -2.46 -17.67 0.21
N THR A 356 -1.56 -16.75 -0.16
CA THR A 356 -0.27 -17.04 -0.79
C THR A 356 0.83 -16.62 0.17
N ALA A 357 1.81 -17.50 0.40
CA ALA A 357 2.93 -17.25 1.30
C ALA A 357 4.25 -17.62 0.65
N GLN A 358 5.32 -16.88 0.96
CA GLN A 358 6.69 -17.19 0.54
C GLN A 358 7.57 -17.36 1.77
N LEU A 359 8.27 -18.50 1.88
CA LEU A 359 9.27 -18.75 2.91
C LEU A 359 10.66 -18.83 2.29
N THR A 360 11.64 -18.14 2.86
CA THR A 360 13.03 -18.14 2.34
C THR A 360 13.61 -19.56 2.32
N GLU A 361 14.28 -19.93 1.22
CA GLU A 361 14.95 -21.24 1.10
C GLU A 361 15.98 -21.44 2.21
N ARG A 362 16.69 -20.37 2.59
CA ARG A 362 17.63 -20.33 3.70
C ARG A 362 16.92 -19.87 4.97
N GLY A 363 17.00 -20.65 6.05
CA GLY A 363 16.43 -20.34 7.37
C GLY A 363 14.91 -20.56 7.52
N GLY A 364 14.13 -20.41 6.44
CA GLY A 364 12.67 -20.60 6.46
C GLY A 364 11.90 -19.46 7.10
N TYR A 365 12.34 -18.23 6.89
CA TYR A 365 11.66 -17.02 7.38
C TYR A 365 10.51 -16.64 6.45
N LEU A 366 9.44 -16.07 7.00
CA LEU A 366 8.26 -15.66 6.22
C LEU A 366 8.55 -14.36 5.46
N LEU A 367 8.97 -14.49 4.20
CA LEU A 367 9.31 -13.36 3.31
C LEU A 367 8.08 -12.50 2.98
N LEU A 368 7.00 -13.17 2.59
CA LEU A 368 5.75 -12.56 2.16
C LEU A 368 4.56 -13.41 2.61
N LEU A 369 3.45 -12.77 2.97
CA LEU A 369 2.13 -13.37 3.11
C LEU A 369 1.12 -12.41 2.49
N GLU A 370 0.17 -12.91 1.72
CA GLU A 370 -0.93 -12.12 1.15
C GLU A 370 -2.24 -12.91 1.18
N SER A 371 -3.36 -12.19 1.28
CA SER A 371 -4.70 -12.73 1.23
C SER A 371 -5.69 -11.75 0.61
N TYR A 372 -6.38 -12.20 -0.43
CA TYR A 372 -7.29 -11.40 -1.24
C TYR A 372 -8.75 -11.66 -0.85
N LYS A 373 -9.13 -11.23 0.36
CA LYS A 373 -10.52 -11.19 0.82
C LYS A 373 -10.73 -10.00 1.75
N ALA A 374 -11.65 -9.12 1.38
CA ALA A 374 -12.02 -7.97 2.19
C ALA A 374 -12.51 -8.43 3.57
N CYS A 375 -12.13 -7.67 4.60
CA CYS A 375 -12.76 -7.72 5.91
C CYS A 375 -14.03 -6.85 5.88
N SER A 376 -14.94 -7.01 6.84
CA SER A 376 -16.28 -6.40 6.75
C SER A 376 -16.79 -5.76 8.04
N ALA A 377 -16.06 -5.90 9.14
CA ALA A 377 -16.39 -5.37 10.45
C ALA A 377 -15.13 -4.92 11.20
N HIS A 378 -15.32 -4.00 12.14
CA HIS A 378 -14.32 -3.54 13.10
C HIS A 378 -14.57 -4.25 14.44
N ASN A 379 -14.14 -5.50 14.56
CA ASN A 379 -14.28 -6.31 15.78
C ASN A 379 -13.03 -6.24 16.69
N TYR A 380 -11.90 -5.86 16.13
CA TYR A 380 -10.61 -5.64 16.80
C TYR A 380 -10.11 -4.24 16.45
N ASP A 381 -9.62 -3.50 17.44
CA ASP A 381 -9.00 -2.18 17.27
C ASP A 381 -7.49 -2.29 16.93
N ALA A 382 -6.86 -1.14 16.70
CA ALA A 382 -5.43 -1.04 16.42
C ALA A 382 -4.52 -1.65 17.52
N GLU A 383 -4.89 -1.56 18.80
CA GLU A 383 -4.14 -2.15 19.92
C GLU A 383 -4.21 -3.68 19.86
N ASN A 384 -5.41 -4.25 19.75
CA ASN A 384 -5.60 -5.70 19.58
C ASN A 384 -4.94 -6.23 18.30
N CYS A 385 -5.03 -5.48 17.19
CA CYS A 385 -4.35 -5.86 15.94
C CYS A 385 -2.83 -5.85 16.09
N THR A 386 -2.27 -4.91 16.86
CA THR A 386 -0.83 -4.85 17.19
C THR A 386 -0.39 -6.08 17.99
N ASP A 387 -1.16 -6.50 19.00
CA ASP A 387 -0.88 -7.73 19.77
C ASP A 387 -0.91 -8.97 18.88
N ILE A 388 -1.93 -9.09 18.02
CA ILE A 388 -2.11 -10.21 17.08
C ILE A 388 -0.93 -10.28 16.10
N ALA A 389 -0.51 -9.14 15.57
CA ALA A 389 0.64 -9.03 14.66
C ALA A 389 1.96 -9.38 15.36
N SER A 390 2.20 -8.84 16.56
CA SER A 390 3.41 -9.09 17.36
C SER A 390 3.57 -10.59 17.65
N ALA A 391 2.53 -11.22 18.19
CA ALA A 391 2.54 -12.65 18.50
C ALA A 391 2.69 -13.53 17.23
N PHE A 392 2.26 -13.05 16.06
CA PHE A 392 2.49 -13.76 14.79
C PHE A 392 3.94 -13.65 14.32
N LEU A 393 4.55 -12.47 14.38
CA LEU A 393 5.96 -12.27 14.02
C LEU A 393 6.91 -13.09 14.91
N GLU A 394 6.66 -13.13 16.23
CA GLU A 394 7.41 -13.99 17.16
C GLU A 394 7.35 -15.47 16.74
N ARG A 395 6.17 -15.98 16.38
CA ARG A 395 6.00 -17.36 15.88
C ARG A 395 6.73 -17.61 14.56
N CYS A 396 6.87 -16.59 13.72
CA CYS A 396 7.62 -16.63 12.46
C CYS A 396 9.14 -16.50 12.64
N GLY A 397 9.64 -16.36 13.87
CA GLY A 397 11.07 -16.24 14.17
C GLY A 397 11.62 -14.82 14.07
N TYR A 398 10.77 -13.81 13.93
CA TYR A 398 11.17 -12.40 14.01
C TYR A 398 11.13 -11.96 15.48
N ALA A 399 12.26 -12.14 16.16
CA ALA A 399 12.49 -11.64 17.51
C ALA A 399 13.04 -10.20 17.50
N SER A 400 12.97 -9.51 18.63
CA SER A 400 13.49 -8.14 18.81
C SER A 400 12.94 -7.10 17.82
N VAL A 401 11.75 -7.35 17.26
CA VAL A 401 11.00 -6.34 16.49
C VAL A 401 9.97 -5.65 17.38
N ARG A 402 9.85 -4.35 17.22
CA ARG A 402 8.91 -3.51 17.97
C ARG A 402 7.95 -2.78 17.03
N PRO A 403 6.65 -2.75 17.31
CA PRO A 403 5.71 -1.94 16.56
C PRO A 403 5.94 -0.45 16.83
N VAL A 404 5.94 0.37 15.77
CA VAL A 404 6.14 1.83 15.84
C VAL A 404 4.94 2.62 15.32
N TRP A 405 4.09 1.99 14.52
CA TRP A 405 2.93 2.64 13.88
C TRP A 405 1.85 1.60 13.58
N ALA A 406 0.60 1.92 13.90
CA ALA A 406 -0.58 1.24 13.36
C ALA A 406 -1.41 2.21 12.52
N SER A 407 -2.06 1.71 11.47
CA SER A 407 -3.03 2.47 10.68
C SER A 407 -4.18 1.61 10.16
N GLU A 408 -5.41 2.03 10.42
CA GLU A 408 -6.65 1.37 10.00
C GLU A 408 -7.06 1.82 8.58
N ALA A 409 -7.00 0.90 7.63
CA ALA A 409 -7.25 1.15 6.21
C ALA A 409 -8.50 0.40 5.74
N GLY A 410 -9.66 0.99 5.97
CA GLY A 410 -10.94 0.33 5.71
C GLY A 410 -11.34 -0.51 6.91
N THR A 411 -11.06 -1.82 6.87
CA THR A 411 -11.27 -2.80 7.97
C THR A 411 -10.08 -3.75 8.08
N ASP A 412 -8.92 -3.30 7.61
CA ASP A 412 -7.62 -3.97 7.70
C ASP A 412 -6.69 -3.01 8.48
N CYS A 413 -6.14 -3.47 9.60
CA CYS A 413 -5.16 -2.73 10.37
C CYS A 413 -3.75 -3.08 9.87
N CYS A 414 -3.01 -2.08 9.40
CA CYS A 414 -1.63 -2.21 8.96
C CYS A 414 -0.69 -1.74 10.07
N VAL A 415 0.11 -2.65 10.62
CA VAL A 415 1.08 -2.41 11.69
C VAL A 415 2.50 -2.46 11.14
N THR A 416 3.30 -1.45 11.45
CA THR A 416 4.71 -1.35 11.06
C THR A 416 5.60 -1.70 12.23
N PHE A 417 6.49 -2.67 12.02
CA PHE A 417 7.50 -3.11 12.96
C PHE A 417 8.89 -2.73 12.46
N VAL A 418 9.80 -2.44 13.37
CA VAL A 418 11.24 -2.26 13.12
C VAL A 418 12.05 -3.07 14.12
N CYS A 419 13.27 -3.47 13.79
CA CYS A 419 14.15 -4.08 14.79
C CYS A 419 14.54 -3.05 15.88
N GLU A 420 14.66 -3.48 17.13
CA GLU A 420 15.25 -2.71 18.22
C GLU A 420 16.58 -3.37 18.63
N GLN A 421 17.68 -2.60 18.60
CA GLN A 421 18.99 -3.02 19.13
C GLN A 421 19.44 -2.00 20.18
N GLU A 422 19.69 -2.45 21.41
CA GLU A 422 20.22 -1.61 22.51
C GLU A 422 19.36 -0.34 22.79
N GLY A 423 18.04 -0.42 22.55
CA GLY A 423 17.10 0.69 22.67
C GLY A 423 16.96 1.57 21.43
N VAL A 424 17.76 1.33 20.38
CA VAL A 424 17.74 2.08 19.11
C VAL A 424 16.79 1.40 18.11
N LEU A 425 15.85 2.18 17.55
CA LEU A 425 14.90 1.73 16.54
C LEU A 425 15.53 1.71 15.15
N CYS A 426 15.80 0.52 14.61
CA CYS A 426 16.46 0.31 13.32
C CYS A 426 15.45 0.26 12.15
N TYR A 427 15.08 1.43 11.63
CA TYR A 427 14.14 1.59 10.51
C TYR A 427 14.49 0.88 9.19
N PRO A 428 15.77 0.62 8.83
CA PRO A 428 16.11 -0.24 7.70
C PRO A 428 15.55 -1.67 7.84
N ASP A 429 15.41 -2.16 9.06
CA ASP A 429 14.99 -3.52 9.39
C ASP A 429 13.48 -3.59 9.59
N ARG A 430 12.72 -3.08 8.62
CA ARG A 430 11.27 -2.96 8.70
C ARG A 430 10.54 -4.26 8.31
N ILE A 431 9.47 -4.56 9.01
CA ILE A 431 8.45 -5.54 8.64
C ILE A 431 7.09 -4.84 8.64
N LEU A 432 6.28 -5.06 7.61
CA LEU A 432 4.87 -4.62 7.57
C LEU A 432 3.97 -5.83 7.81
N VAL A 433 2.93 -5.67 8.64
CA VAL A 433 1.95 -6.71 8.93
C VAL A 433 0.55 -6.14 8.74
N LYS A 434 -0.34 -6.89 8.07
CA LYS A 434 -1.75 -6.54 7.91
C LYS A 434 -2.63 -7.54 8.66
N VAL A 435 -3.55 -7.02 9.47
CA VAL A 435 -4.47 -7.78 10.30
C VAL A 435 -5.90 -7.45 9.92
N CYS A 436 -6.72 -8.48 9.73
CA CYS A 436 -8.15 -8.31 9.47
C CYS A 436 -8.89 -7.95 10.76
N GLU A 437 -9.42 -6.73 10.84
CA GLU A 437 -10.15 -6.23 12.03
C GLU A 437 -11.49 -6.97 12.26
N ASP A 438 -11.98 -7.73 11.28
CA ASP A 438 -13.18 -8.57 11.40
C ASP A 438 -12.86 -9.89 12.10
N ALA A 439 -11.76 -10.54 11.70
CA ALA A 439 -11.44 -11.92 12.08
C ALA A 439 -10.29 -12.07 13.07
N GLY A 440 -9.54 -11.01 13.39
CA GLY A 440 -8.40 -11.05 14.30
C GLY A 440 -7.26 -11.93 13.78
N ILE A 441 -7.02 -11.90 12.48
CA ILE A 441 -6.09 -12.80 11.78
C ILE A 441 -5.17 -12.01 10.86
N VAL A 442 -3.89 -12.39 10.83
CA VAL A 442 -2.92 -11.80 9.90
C VAL A 442 -3.27 -12.21 8.47
N THR A 443 -3.50 -11.21 7.62
CA THR A 443 -3.86 -11.31 6.20
C THR A 443 -2.74 -10.83 5.27
N GLY A 444 -1.70 -10.18 5.80
CA GLY A 444 -0.51 -9.84 5.03
C GLY A 444 0.74 -9.69 5.88
N VAL A 445 1.90 -9.99 5.30
CA VAL A 445 3.24 -9.69 5.83
C VAL A 445 4.16 -9.34 4.68
N ASP A 446 4.97 -8.28 4.84
CA ASP A 446 6.13 -8.00 4.00
C ASP A 446 7.36 -7.82 4.89
N ALA A 447 8.27 -8.80 4.84
CA ALA A 447 9.52 -8.81 5.60
C ALA A 447 10.76 -8.57 4.70
N ARG A 448 10.59 -8.13 3.45
CA ARG A 448 11.68 -7.97 2.48
C ARG A 448 12.77 -7.01 2.98
N ALA A 449 12.39 -5.89 3.60
CA ALA A 449 13.34 -4.91 4.13
C ALA A 449 14.17 -5.50 5.29
N TYR A 450 13.53 -6.12 6.29
CA TYR A 450 14.23 -6.84 7.36
C TYR A 450 15.20 -7.89 6.81
N LEU A 451 14.75 -8.77 5.92
CA LEU A 451 15.58 -9.87 5.40
C LEU A 451 16.76 -9.39 4.53
N ALA A 452 16.65 -8.21 3.91
CA ALA A 452 17.71 -7.59 3.13
C ALA A 452 18.71 -6.76 3.97
N ASN A 453 18.28 -6.22 5.12
CA ASN A 453 19.06 -5.22 5.87
C ASN A 453 19.53 -5.69 7.25
N HIS A 454 18.85 -6.65 7.87
CA HIS A 454 19.09 -6.98 9.26
C HIS A 454 20.46 -7.64 9.48
N ALA A 455 21.20 -7.06 10.42
CA ALA A 455 22.49 -7.52 10.90
C ALA A 455 22.74 -6.96 12.30
N ALA A 456 23.63 -7.60 13.06
CA ALA A 456 24.19 -6.99 14.26
C ALA A 456 25.04 -5.77 13.84
N ARG A 457 24.79 -4.61 14.46
CA ARG A 457 25.47 -3.35 14.13
C ARG A 457 26.37 -2.90 15.27
N GLU A 458 27.48 -2.26 14.93
CA GLU A 458 28.21 -1.39 15.85
C GLU A 458 27.55 -0.01 15.82
N LEU A 459 26.74 0.30 16.84
CA LEU A 459 26.03 1.57 16.94
C LEU A 459 27.00 2.66 17.43
N PRO A 460 27.08 3.84 16.77
CA PRO A 460 27.96 4.91 17.22
C PRO A 460 27.43 5.59 18.50
N GLU A 461 28.29 6.26 19.26
CA GLU A 461 27.84 7.09 20.38
C GLU A 461 27.27 8.43 19.87
N ALA A 462 26.09 8.82 20.36
CA ALA A 462 25.51 10.13 20.12
C ALA A 462 26.32 11.23 20.81
N ARG A 463 26.75 12.27 20.07
CA ARG A 463 27.43 13.44 20.65
C ARG A 463 26.44 14.49 21.16
N LEU A 464 25.27 14.58 20.55
CA LEU A 464 24.17 15.42 20.99
C LEU A 464 23.40 14.70 22.12
N PRO A 465 23.29 15.26 23.33
CA PRO A 465 22.54 14.62 24.41
C PRO A 465 21.02 14.66 24.13
N GLN A 466 20.36 13.51 24.31
CA GLN A 466 18.91 13.35 24.07
C GLN A 466 18.05 14.41 24.77
N SER A 467 18.39 14.76 26.02
CA SER A 467 17.66 15.78 26.80
C SER A 467 17.58 17.15 26.11
N ARG A 468 18.60 17.53 25.32
CA ARG A 468 18.58 18.78 24.55
C ARG A 468 17.61 18.73 23.37
N VAL A 469 17.39 17.54 22.81
CA VAL A 469 16.39 17.30 21.76
C VAL A 469 14.98 17.28 22.38
N GLU A 470 14.82 16.64 23.53
CA GLU A 470 13.58 16.64 24.33
C GLU A 470 13.13 18.06 24.72
N GLU A 471 14.03 18.89 25.25
CA GLU A 471 13.75 20.30 25.59
C GLU A 471 13.28 21.11 24.37
N ASN A 472 13.93 20.93 23.21
CA ASN A 472 13.57 21.64 21.97
C ASN A 472 12.25 21.11 21.37
N ALA A 473 11.98 19.81 21.50
CA ALA A 473 10.71 19.20 21.08
C ALA A 473 9.55 19.71 21.94
N ALA A 474 9.67 19.64 23.27
CA ALA A 474 8.64 20.10 24.21
C ALA A 474 8.38 21.62 24.14
N ALA A 475 9.35 22.41 23.68
CA ALA A 475 9.18 23.85 23.44
C ALA A 475 8.38 24.19 22.16
N ARG A 476 8.17 23.23 21.25
CA ARG A 476 7.53 23.45 19.93
C ARG A 476 6.32 22.57 19.68
N LEU A 477 6.31 21.35 20.21
CA LEU A 477 5.33 20.31 19.93
C LEU A 477 4.54 19.98 21.20
N THR A 478 3.25 19.69 21.05
CA THR A 478 2.45 19.06 22.10
C THR A 478 2.59 17.54 22.04
N ASP A 479 2.47 16.86 23.19
CA ASP A 479 2.50 15.40 23.30
C ASP A 479 3.75 14.76 22.64
N SER A 480 4.91 15.38 22.87
CA SER A 480 6.17 15.01 22.23
C SER A 480 6.88 13.82 22.88
N SER A 481 7.46 12.93 22.07
CA SER A 481 8.33 11.83 22.51
C SER A 481 9.63 11.85 21.70
N VAL A 482 10.76 11.56 22.35
CA VAL A 482 12.08 11.46 21.70
C VAL A 482 12.68 10.07 21.97
N ARG A 483 13.24 9.43 20.94
CA ARG A 483 13.83 8.08 21.00
C ARG A 483 15.05 7.99 20.08
N PRO A 484 16.11 7.25 20.43
CA PRO A 484 17.18 6.99 19.48
C PRO A 484 16.69 6.05 18.37
N ALA A 485 17.06 6.37 17.13
CA ALA A 485 16.68 5.63 15.94
C ALA A 485 17.85 5.59 14.94
N LEU A 486 17.86 4.57 14.10
CA LEU A 486 18.79 4.45 12.98
C LEU A 486 17.97 4.49 11.69
N ILE A 487 18.24 5.46 10.81
CA ILE A 487 17.56 5.61 9.52
C ILE A 487 18.58 5.51 8.37
N ARG A 488 18.09 5.39 7.12
CA ARG A 488 18.93 5.64 5.94
C ARG A 488 18.75 7.08 5.47
N ALA A 489 19.86 7.83 5.47
CA ALA A 489 19.97 9.16 4.88
C ALA A 489 21.18 9.14 3.93
N ASP A 490 21.02 9.66 2.71
CA ASP A 490 22.07 9.71 1.68
C ASP A 490 22.80 8.37 1.45
N GLY A 491 22.05 7.27 1.34
CA GLY A 491 22.58 5.93 1.05
C GLY A 491 23.32 5.25 2.22
N ARG A 492 23.53 5.93 3.36
CA ARG A 492 24.19 5.41 4.57
C ARG A 492 23.21 5.30 5.73
N GLU A 493 23.52 4.42 6.69
CA GLU A 493 22.78 4.34 7.96
C GLU A 493 23.33 5.39 8.94
N VAL A 494 22.43 6.19 9.53
CA VAL A 494 22.77 7.34 10.38
C VAL A 494 22.01 7.24 11.70
N LEU A 495 22.73 7.38 12.82
CA LEU A 495 22.13 7.45 14.14
C LEU A 495 21.50 8.83 14.34
N CYS A 496 20.25 8.83 14.77
CA CYS A 496 19.44 10.02 14.96
C CYS A 496 18.54 9.87 16.18
N TYR A 497 17.86 10.96 16.53
CA TYR A 497 16.73 10.95 17.43
C TYR A 497 15.45 11.10 16.60
N GLU A 498 14.58 10.10 16.68
CA GLU A 498 13.18 10.26 16.29
C GLU A 498 12.49 11.15 17.31
N VAL A 499 11.92 12.26 16.83
CA VAL A 499 11.07 13.17 17.57
C VAL A 499 9.66 13.06 17.00
N THR A 500 8.72 12.56 17.80
CA THR A 500 7.30 12.61 17.49
C THR A 500 6.62 13.72 18.29
N GLY A 501 5.52 14.26 17.76
CA GLY A 501 4.68 15.24 18.48
C GLY A 501 3.72 15.97 17.55
N GLU A 502 2.89 16.83 18.11
CA GLU A 502 1.85 17.56 17.38
C GLU A 502 2.11 19.06 17.30
N TYR A 503 1.82 19.64 16.13
CA TYR A 503 1.91 21.08 15.87
C TYR A 503 0.81 21.49 14.90
N GLY A 504 0.06 22.56 15.23
CA GLY A 504 -1.00 23.08 14.36
C GLY A 504 -2.10 22.07 13.99
N GLY A 505 -2.39 21.11 14.87
CA GLY A 505 -3.39 20.06 14.61
C GLY A 505 -2.93 18.96 13.65
N ARG A 506 -1.61 18.79 13.47
CA ARG A 506 -1.01 17.68 12.71
C ARG A 506 0.08 17.01 13.52
N ARG A 507 0.22 15.69 13.36
CA ARG A 507 1.29 14.89 13.96
C ARG A 507 2.49 14.83 13.03
N TYR A 508 3.68 15.03 13.59
CA TYR A 508 4.96 15.06 12.89
C TYR A 508 5.90 13.98 13.43
N PHE A 509 6.80 13.52 12.56
CA PHE A 509 8.00 12.74 12.90
C PHE A 509 9.19 13.48 12.32
N ALA A 510 10.13 13.90 13.16
CA ALA A 510 11.40 14.49 12.73
C ALA A 510 12.54 13.56 13.15
N TYR A 511 13.48 13.30 12.24
CA TYR A 511 14.68 12.52 12.52
C TYR A 511 15.86 13.48 12.60
N ILE A 512 16.43 13.64 13.80
CA ILE A 512 17.45 14.64 14.11
C ILE A 512 18.80 13.95 14.27
N ASP A 513 19.80 14.30 13.47
CA ASP A 513 21.14 13.70 13.52
C ASP A 513 21.73 13.73 14.95
N ALA A 514 22.22 12.59 15.42
CA ALA A 514 22.69 12.43 16.80
C ALA A 514 24.11 12.99 17.05
N ASP A 515 24.80 13.47 16.02
CA ASP A 515 26.08 14.19 16.10
C ASP A 515 25.89 15.70 15.85
N SER A 516 25.30 16.08 14.71
CA SER A 516 25.17 17.49 14.30
C SER A 516 23.93 18.21 14.88
N GLY A 517 22.84 17.48 15.13
CA GLY A 517 21.55 18.06 15.49
C GLY A 517 20.76 18.65 14.30
N GLU A 518 21.18 18.39 13.07
CA GLU A 518 20.44 18.76 11.86
C GLU A 518 19.23 17.83 11.64
N THR A 519 18.19 18.31 10.96
CA THR A 519 17.03 17.48 10.61
C THR A 519 17.33 16.71 9.33
N LEU A 520 17.51 15.40 9.45
CA LEU A 520 17.75 14.48 8.33
C LEU A 520 16.48 14.23 7.51
N GLU A 521 15.35 14.05 8.20
CA GLU A 521 14.06 13.81 7.56
C GLU A 521 12.92 14.39 8.42
N LEU A 522 11.88 14.91 7.77
CA LEU A 522 10.67 15.41 8.42
C LEU A 522 9.43 14.87 7.70
N ARG A 523 8.62 14.08 8.42
CA ARG A 523 7.33 13.55 7.94
C ARG A 523 6.17 14.20 8.70
N VAL A 524 5.02 14.29 8.04
CA VAL A 524 3.76 14.74 8.63
C VAL A 524 2.66 13.75 8.29
N VAL A 525 1.81 13.41 9.25
CA VAL A 525 0.65 12.55 9.03
C VAL A 525 -0.40 13.35 8.26
N VAL A 526 -0.71 12.94 7.03
CA VAL A 526 -1.67 13.61 6.15
C VAL A 526 -2.94 12.77 6.01
N GLY A 527 -3.97 13.14 6.77
CA GLY A 527 -5.34 12.69 6.54
C GLY A 527 -5.75 11.41 7.27
N THR A 528 -6.97 11.48 7.83
CA THR A 528 -7.69 10.45 8.60
C THR A 528 -7.15 10.17 10.00
N ASP A 529 -8.09 10.14 10.94
CA ASP A 529 -7.91 10.00 12.39
C ASP A 529 -7.64 8.53 12.78
N ARG A 530 -6.94 7.79 11.91
CA ARG A 530 -6.88 6.33 11.84
C ARG A 530 -5.46 5.76 11.96
N GLY A 531 -4.48 6.62 12.18
CA GLY A 531 -3.07 6.26 12.28
C GLY A 531 -2.47 6.75 13.59
N GLU A 532 -1.91 5.84 14.38
CA GLU A 532 -1.37 6.15 15.69
C GLU A 532 0.06 5.64 15.91
N VAL A 533 0.81 6.43 16.70
CA VAL A 533 2.18 6.11 17.11
C VAL A 533 2.10 5.12 18.26
N ILE A 534 2.74 3.97 18.09
CA ILE A 534 2.79 2.96 19.15
C ILE A 534 3.95 3.31 20.08
N ARG A 535 3.63 3.47 21.37
CA ARG A 535 4.53 4.05 22.37
C ARG A 535 5.40 3.05 23.10
#